data_AF-A0A380CVJ0-F1
#
_entry.id   AF-A0A380CVJ0-F1
#
_cell.length_a   1.000
_cell.length_b   1.000
_cell.length_c   1.000
_cell.angle_alpha   90.00
_cell.angle_beta   90.00
_cell.angle_gamma   90.00
#
_symmetry.space_group_name_H-M   'P 1'
#
loop_
_entity.id
_entity.type
_entity.pdbx_description
1 polymer ?
#
loop_
_entity_poly.entity_id
_entity_poly.type
_entity_poly.pdbx_seq_one_letter_code
_entity_poly.pdbx_strand_id
1 'polypeptide(L)'
;MISKSEMKAVSSGLGDRDASLWTKITQLKVGVVPLPLYITLAIIIYAASVYNTLPPDMIGGFAVIMIIGILLGDLGLKIPILKDIGGPAILALLIPSILVFLNVINPATMKAVTTLMKTSNFLYLYISCLVVGSILGMNGKMLIQGFTRMFVPLIVGTASSIIVGIGVGFLFGYDVMHTLFYIIVPIIGGGIGEGILPLSLAYSSILGESAESFVGQMIPAAVIGNIVAVVSAGLMMRLGEKNKALSGNGTLVKSDGKNDLTAETQNEKKPIDFGLMGAGLLIACSFFIFGGLAEKFIGIPGPVIMILLATFIKCLQLMPQKMEDGAHHLYKFVSTSLTWPLMVGLGMLYIPLEDVVKIVTPAYAIICASVVITMVSSGYFVGKLMNMYPVDAAIVTGCHSGLGGTGDVAILSASRRMSLMPFAQVATRIGGVSTVIGASLLLKLLN
;
A
#
# COMPACT_ATOMS: atom_id res chain seq x y z
N MET A 1 10.25 -65.45 34.82
CA MET A 1 10.98 -64.61 33.84
C MET A 1 10.10 -64.54 32.60
N ILE A 2 9.32 -63.47 32.46
CA ILE A 2 8.43 -63.25 31.32
C ILE A 2 9.18 -62.37 30.32
N SER A 3 9.23 -62.80 29.06
CA SER A 3 10.02 -62.17 28.00
C SER A 3 9.51 -60.76 27.66
N LYS A 4 10.44 -59.84 27.35
CA LYS A 4 10.17 -58.46 26.89
C LYS A 4 9.23 -58.34 25.68
N SER A 5 8.94 -59.44 24.99
CA SER A 5 7.98 -59.49 23.88
C SER A 5 6.51 -59.42 24.33
N GLU A 6 6.18 -59.91 25.53
CA GLU A 6 4.79 -59.97 26.01
C GLU A 6 4.34 -58.66 26.71
N MET A 7 5.28 -57.85 27.22
CA MET A 7 4.96 -56.49 27.71
C MET A 7 4.63 -55.50 26.59
N LYS A 8 5.05 -55.77 25.34
CA LYS A 8 4.75 -54.90 24.19
C LYS A 8 3.36 -55.12 23.59
N ALA A 9 2.70 -56.22 23.90
CA ALA A 9 1.36 -56.54 23.38
C ALA A 9 0.20 -55.97 24.21
N VAL A 10 0.48 -55.49 25.43
CA VAL A 10 -0.58 -54.98 26.35
C VAL A 10 -0.67 -53.44 26.33
N SER A 11 0.33 -52.72 25.80
CA SER A 11 0.27 -51.25 25.69
C SER A 11 -0.22 -50.73 24.33
N SER A 12 -0.56 -51.61 23.37
CA SER A 12 -1.02 -51.21 22.03
C SER A 12 -2.54 -51.23 21.87
N GLY A 13 -3.30 -51.36 22.95
CA GLY A 13 -4.74 -51.63 22.90
C GLY A 13 -5.68 -50.46 23.24
N LEU A 14 -5.22 -49.37 23.87
CA LEU A 14 -6.11 -48.34 24.41
C LEU A 14 -5.46 -46.95 24.33
N GLY A 15 -5.79 -46.16 23.30
CA GLY A 15 -5.44 -44.72 23.32
C GLY A 15 -5.32 -43.97 21.98
N ASP A 16 -5.54 -44.58 20.82
CA ASP A 16 -5.11 -43.97 19.54
C ASP A 16 -6.26 -43.52 18.60
N ARG A 17 -7.34 -42.96 19.15
CA ARG A 17 -8.39 -42.32 18.34
C ARG A 17 -8.62 -40.83 18.62
N ASP A 18 -8.32 -40.34 19.83
CA ASP A 18 -8.51 -38.92 20.18
C ASP A 18 -7.26 -38.04 19.95
N ALA A 19 -6.08 -38.64 19.80
CA ALA A 19 -4.84 -37.93 19.48
C ALA A 19 -4.79 -37.40 18.03
N SER A 20 -5.65 -37.88 17.12
CA SER A 20 -5.60 -37.53 15.69
C SER A 20 -6.17 -36.14 15.38
N LEU A 21 -7.23 -35.72 16.07
CA LEU A 21 -7.90 -34.43 15.81
C LEU A 21 -7.21 -33.26 16.53
N TRP A 22 -6.83 -33.44 17.79
CA TRP A 22 -6.10 -32.41 18.54
C TRP A 22 -4.75 -32.10 17.91
N THR A 23 -4.00 -33.11 17.49
CA THR A 23 -2.72 -32.91 16.82
C THR A 23 -2.89 -32.18 15.48
N LYS A 24 -3.93 -32.51 14.70
CA LYS A 24 -4.28 -31.78 13.46
C LYS A 24 -4.67 -30.32 13.71
N ILE A 25 -5.44 -30.04 14.76
CA ILE A 25 -5.85 -28.67 15.13
C ILE A 25 -4.64 -27.85 15.61
N THR A 26 -3.72 -28.44 16.36
CA THR A 26 -2.48 -27.76 16.80
C THR A 26 -1.50 -27.50 15.66
N GLN A 27 -1.59 -28.26 14.57
CA GLN A 27 -0.77 -28.06 13.37
C GLN A 27 -1.35 -27.02 12.40
N LEU A 28 -2.64 -26.71 12.49
CA LEU A 28 -3.27 -25.63 11.71
C LEU A 28 -2.74 -24.27 12.18
N LYS A 29 -2.39 -23.43 11.21
CA LYS A 29 -1.87 -22.07 11.43
C LYS A 29 -2.67 -21.05 10.66
N VAL A 30 -2.81 -19.87 11.26
CA VAL A 30 -3.31 -18.65 10.62
C VAL A 30 -2.10 -17.70 10.53
N GLY A 31 -1.53 -17.59 9.33
CA GLY A 31 -0.25 -16.92 9.13
C GLY A 31 0.86 -17.61 9.93
N VAL A 32 1.50 -16.88 10.83
CA VAL A 32 2.60 -17.39 11.69
C VAL A 32 2.12 -17.96 13.03
N VAL A 33 0.83 -17.79 13.37
CA VAL A 33 0.28 -18.12 14.70
C VAL A 33 -0.45 -19.47 14.66
N PRO A 34 -0.22 -20.39 15.63
CA PRO A 34 -1.01 -21.61 15.77
C PRO A 34 -2.50 -21.30 16.01
N LEU A 35 -3.38 -22.05 15.36
CA LEU A 35 -4.83 -21.79 15.38
C LEU A 35 -5.43 -21.70 16.80
N PRO A 36 -5.11 -22.58 17.76
CA PRO A 36 -5.65 -22.46 19.11
C PRO A 36 -5.29 -21.13 19.78
N LEU A 37 -4.02 -20.71 19.66
CA LEU A 37 -3.55 -19.45 20.22
C LEU A 37 -4.22 -18.26 19.53
N TYR A 38 -4.33 -18.30 18.20
CA TYR A 38 -5.03 -17.26 17.45
C TYR A 38 -6.48 -17.08 17.94
N ILE A 39 -7.23 -18.17 18.12
CA ILE A 39 -8.62 -18.13 18.60
C ILE A 39 -8.67 -17.54 20.01
N THR A 40 -7.78 -17.95 20.91
CA THR A 40 -7.72 -17.39 22.27
C THR A 40 -7.49 -15.88 22.25
N LEU A 41 -6.52 -15.40 21.46
CA LEU A 41 -6.24 -13.97 21.32
C LEU A 41 -7.44 -13.21 20.74
N ALA A 42 -8.07 -13.76 19.70
CA ALA A 42 -9.25 -13.16 19.08
C ALA A 42 -10.43 -13.04 20.06
N ILE A 43 -10.67 -14.07 20.88
CA ILE A 43 -11.73 -14.05 21.91
C ILE A 43 -11.45 -12.98 22.95
N ILE A 44 -10.21 -12.83 23.42
CA ILE A 44 -9.83 -11.81 24.41
C ILE A 44 -10.08 -10.40 23.84
N ILE A 45 -9.64 -10.14 22.62
CA ILE A 45 -9.81 -8.84 21.95
C ILE A 45 -11.30 -8.54 21.72
N TYR A 46 -12.07 -9.55 21.27
CA TYR A 46 -13.50 -9.42 21.06
C TYR A 46 -14.24 -9.14 22.37
N ALA A 47 -13.95 -9.88 23.44
CA ALA A 47 -14.54 -9.67 24.76
C ALA A 47 -14.21 -8.26 25.28
N ALA A 48 -12.94 -7.82 25.19
CA ALA A 48 -12.54 -6.48 25.59
C ALA A 48 -13.30 -5.37 24.81
N SER A 49 -13.59 -5.61 23.54
CA SER A 49 -14.42 -4.71 22.73
C SER A 49 -15.88 -4.67 23.20
N VAL A 50 -16.49 -5.83 23.46
CA VAL A 50 -17.89 -5.93 23.94
C VAL A 50 -18.06 -5.29 25.32
N TYR A 51 -17.12 -5.51 26.23
CA TYR A 51 -17.13 -4.90 27.58
C TYR A 51 -16.61 -3.45 27.59
N ASN A 52 -16.31 -2.85 26.45
CA ASN A 52 -15.76 -1.49 26.32
C ASN A 52 -14.46 -1.25 27.14
N THR A 53 -13.69 -2.31 27.37
CA THR A 53 -12.39 -2.25 28.07
C THR A 53 -11.20 -2.26 27.11
N LEU A 54 -11.46 -2.28 25.80
CA LEU A 54 -10.41 -2.16 24.78
C LEU A 54 -9.81 -0.74 24.81
N PRO A 55 -8.50 -0.58 25.08
CA PRO A 55 -7.91 0.74 25.23
C PRO A 55 -7.85 1.46 23.86
N PRO A 56 -8.26 2.73 23.78
CA PRO A 56 -8.16 3.52 22.55
C PRO A 56 -6.74 4.10 22.42
N ASP A 57 -5.76 3.24 22.25
CA ASP A 57 -4.34 3.60 22.11
C ASP A 57 -3.64 2.70 21.08
N MET A 58 -2.31 2.78 21.01
CA MET A 58 -1.54 1.93 20.11
C MET A 58 -1.72 0.44 20.40
N ILE A 59 -1.81 0.04 21.68
CA ILE A 59 -1.91 -1.37 22.08
C ILE A 59 -3.25 -1.93 21.59
N GLY A 60 -4.36 -1.27 21.93
CA GLY A 60 -5.69 -1.71 21.52
C GLY A 60 -5.89 -1.65 20.01
N GLY A 61 -5.41 -0.57 19.37
CA GLY A 61 -5.45 -0.42 17.93
C GLY A 61 -4.69 -1.55 17.22
N PHE A 62 -3.45 -1.83 17.63
CA PHE A 62 -2.65 -2.89 17.03
C PHE A 62 -3.29 -4.26 17.22
N ALA A 63 -3.79 -4.56 18.43
CA ALA A 63 -4.42 -5.83 18.71
C ALA A 63 -5.57 -6.13 17.71
N VAL A 64 -6.43 -5.13 17.46
CA VAL A 64 -7.54 -5.25 16.49
C VAL A 64 -7.03 -5.44 15.07
N ILE A 65 -6.19 -4.53 14.57
CA ILE A 65 -5.80 -4.59 13.16
C ILE A 65 -4.93 -5.81 12.87
N MET A 66 -4.12 -6.26 13.84
CA MET A 66 -3.25 -7.42 13.67
C MET A 66 -4.04 -8.72 13.65
N ILE A 67 -4.99 -8.92 14.56
CA ILE A 67 -5.76 -10.17 14.60
C ILE A 67 -6.57 -10.35 13.30
N ILE A 68 -7.23 -9.27 12.84
CA ILE A 68 -7.98 -9.28 11.58
C ILE A 68 -7.02 -9.41 10.39
N GLY A 69 -5.92 -8.66 10.38
CA GLY A 69 -4.97 -8.62 9.27
C GLY A 69 -4.26 -9.95 9.04
N ILE A 70 -3.87 -10.64 10.10
CA ILE A 70 -3.25 -11.97 10.01
C ILE A 70 -4.23 -12.97 9.40
N LEU A 71 -5.51 -12.94 9.82
CA LEU A 71 -6.55 -13.82 9.27
C LEU A 71 -6.83 -13.54 7.80
N LEU A 72 -7.13 -12.28 7.46
CA LEU A 72 -7.49 -11.90 6.10
C LEU A 72 -6.32 -12.05 5.13
N GLY A 73 -5.09 -11.74 5.58
CA GLY A 73 -3.88 -11.95 4.81
C GLY A 73 -3.63 -13.43 4.51
N ASP A 74 -3.75 -14.30 5.52
CA ASP A 74 -3.59 -15.75 5.37
C ASP A 74 -4.66 -16.38 4.47
N LEU A 75 -5.93 -15.98 4.64
CA LEU A 75 -7.02 -16.40 3.76
C LEU A 75 -6.79 -15.95 2.32
N GLY A 76 -6.34 -14.71 2.12
CA GLY A 76 -6.05 -14.16 0.80
C GLY A 76 -4.94 -14.91 0.06
N LEU A 77 -3.97 -15.48 0.79
CA LEU A 77 -2.91 -16.31 0.22
C LEU A 77 -3.39 -17.72 -0.15
N LYS A 78 -4.40 -18.24 0.55
CA LYS A 78 -4.91 -19.61 0.36
C LYS A 78 -5.95 -19.73 -0.77
N ILE A 79 -6.69 -18.66 -1.09
CA ILE A 79 -7.74 -18.69 -2.12
C ILE A 79 -7.12 -18.70 -3.53
N PRO A 80 -7.33 -19.76 -4.36
CA PRO A 80 -6.58 -19.99 -5.61
C PRO A 80 -6.65 -18.89 -6.67
N ILE A 81 -7.78 -18.20 -6.81
CA ILE A 81 -7.94 -17.09 -7.77
C ILE A 81 -7.40 -15.79 -7.17
N LEU A 82 -7.71 -15.56 -5.89
CA LEU A 82 -7.47 -14.30 -5.22
C LEU A 82 -5.98 -14.12 -4.94
N LYS A 83 -5.25 -15.19 -4.59
CA LYS A 83 -3.80 -15.16 -4.33
C LYS A 83 -2.97 -14.65 -5.52
N ASP A 84 -3.45 -14.88 -6.74
CA ASP A 84 -2.80 -14.54 -8.00
C ASP A 84 -3.07 -13.08 -8.44
N ILE A 85 -3.98 -12.38 -7.76
CA ILE A 85 -4.40 -11.00 -8.09
C ILE A 85 -4.25 -10.03 -6.90
N GLY A 86 -3.36 -10.34 -5.95
CA GLY A 86 -3.14 -9.49 -4.76
C GLY A 86 -4.14 -9.72 -3.63
N GLY A 87 -4.66 -10.93 -3.54
CA GLY A 87 -5.72 -11.34 -2.64
C GLY A 87 -5.58 -10.94 -1.17
N PRO A 88 -4.40 -11.09 -0.55
CA PRO A 88 -4.19 -10.64 0.84
C PRO A 88 -4.49 -9.15 1.02
N ALA A 89 -4.01 -8.30 0.10
CA ALA A 89 -4.25 -6.87 0.14
C ALA A 89 -5.74 -6.55 -0.08
N ILE A 90 -6.36 -7.18 -1.09
CA ILE A 90 -7.77 -6.97 -1.43
C ILE A 90 -8.67 -7.37 -0.26
N LEU A 91 -8.47 -8.55 0.33
CA LEU A 91 -9.29 -9.00 1.45
C LEU A 91 -9.08 -8.13 2.69
N ALA A 92 -7.83 -7.84 3.05
CA ALA A 92 -7.51 -7.03 4.21
C ALA A 92 -8.02 -5.58 4.08
N LEU A 93 -8.28 -5.10 2.87
CA LEU A 93 -8.78 -3.75 2.60
C LEU A 93 -10.32 -3.72 2.46
N LEU A 94 -10.91 -4.61 1.66
CA LEU A 94 -12.34 -4.59 1.37
C LEU A 94 -13.21 -5.19 2.48
N ILE A 95 -12.80 -6.31 3.09
CA ILE A 95 -13.64 -6.94 4.13
C ILE A 95 -13.85 -6.00 5.32
N PRO A 96 -12.80 -5.38 5.91
CA PRO A 96 -13.01 -4.48 7.03
C PRO A 96 -13.84 -3.26 6.66
N SER A 97 -13.69 -2.73 5.45
CA SER A 97 -14.52 -1.65 4.93
C SER A 97 -16.01 -2.04 4.84
N ILE A 98 -16.30 -3.24 4.32
CA ILE A 98 -17.66 -3.79 4.27
C ILE A 98 -18.23 -3.99 5.67
N LEU A 99 -17.43 -4.51 6.62
CA LEU A 99 -17.89 -4.69 8.01
C LEU A 99 -18.24 -3.36 8.69
N VAL A 100 -17.49 -2.29 8.39
CA VAL A 100 -17.81 -0.93 8.84
C VAL A 100 -19.09 -0.43 8.17
N PHE A 101 -19.24 -0.60 6.86
CA PHE A 101 -20.44 -0.21 6.12
C PHE A 101 -21.72 -0.90 6.64
N LEU A 102 -21.62 -2.18 7.00
CA LEU A 102 -22.72 -2.94 7.59
C LEU A 102 -22.96 -2.65 9.08
N ASN A 103 -22.21 -1.72 9.68
CA ASN A 103 -22.26 -1.38 11.11
C ASN A 103 -22.07 -2.58 12.05
N VAL A 104 -21.24 -3.56 11.65
CA VAL A 104 -20.95 -4.77 12.44
C VAL A 104 -19.83 -4.53 13.46
N ILE A 105 -18.95 -3.55 13.19
CA ILE A 105 -17.81 -3.25 14.05
C ILE A 105 -18.24 -2.44 15.27
N ASN A 106 -17.89 -2.93 16.46
CA ASN A 106 -18.14 -2.25 17.73
C ASN A 106 -17.48 -0.85 17.77
N PRO A 107 -18.16 0.20 18.29
CA PRO A 107 -17.61 1.55 18.42
C PRO A 107 -16.27 1.63 19.18
N ALA A 108 -16.04 0.82 20.21
CA ALA A 108 -14.77 0.73 20.93
C ALA A 108 -13.64 0.28 20.02
N THR A 109 -13.89 -0.71 19.16
CA THR A 109 -12.97 -1.16 18.12
C THR A 109 -12.65 -0.02 17.14
N MET A 110 -13.69 0.68 16.64
CA MET A 110 -13.49 1.82 15.74
C MET A 110 -12.66 2.93 16.36
N LYS A 111 -12.90 3.25 17.64
CA LYS A 111 -12.15 4.27 18.37
C LYS A 111 -10.67 3.89 18.54
N ALA A 112 -10.38 2.63 18.87
CA ALA A 112 -9.01 2.13 18.98
C ALA A 112 -8.26 2.18 17.64
N VAL A 113 -8.88 1.71 16.56
CA VAL A 113 -8.28 1.75 15.21
C VAL A 113 -8.09 3.19 14.73
N THR A 114 -9.06 4.08 14.99
CA THR A 114 -8.96 5.50 14.68
C THR A 114 -7.80 6.15 15.42
N THR A 115 -7.62 5.85 16.70
CA THR A 115 -6.53 6.42 17.50
C THR A 115 -5.16 5.96 17.01
N LEU A 116 -5.00 4.68 16.64
CA LEU A 116 -3.77 4.18 16.05
C LEU A 116 -3.47 4.85 14.69
N MET A 117 -4.45 4.89 13.79
CA MET A 117 -4.24 5.26 12.40
C MET A 117 -4.19 6.78 12.18
N LYS A 118 -5.08 7.55 12.84
CA LYS A 118 -5.22 9.00 12.64
C LYS A 118 -4.52 9.81 13.74
N THR A 119 -4.58 9.38 15.01
CA THR A 119 -3.97 10.15 16.11
C THR A 119 -2.49 9.82 16.30
N SER A 120 -2.16 8.53 16.33
CA SER A 120 -0.77 8.05 16.51
C SER A 120 0.03 8.03 15.21
N ASN A 121 -0.60 8.35 14.08
CA ASN A 121 0.02 8.42 12.75
C ASN A 121 0.77 7.15 12.33
N PHE A 122 0.23 5.97 12.67
CA PHE A 122 0.86 4.69 12.34
C PHE A 122 1.13 4.53 10.83
N LEU A 123 0.24 5.04 9.97
CA LEU A 123 0.44 5.05 8.53
C LEU A 123 1.73 5.77 8.12
N TYR A 124 1.98 6.97 8.66
CA TYR A 124 3.17 7.74 8.33
C TYR A 124 4.42 7.08 8.88
N LEU A 125 4.39 6.55 10.11
CA LEU A 125 5.49 5.76 10.65
C LEU A 125 5.83 4.58 9.72
N TYR A 126 4.81 3.86 9.25
CA TYR A 126 4.99 2.77 8.31
C TYR A 126 5.63 3.25 6.99
N ILE A 127 5.11 4.32 6.38
CA ILE A 127 5.67 4.90 5.15
C ILE A 127 7.13 5.32 5.36
N SER A 128 7.45 5.99 6.47
CA SER A 128 8.82 6.42 6.80
C SER A 128 9.78 5.25 6.87
N CYS A 129 9.43 4.19 7.60
CA CYS A 129 10.25 2.98 7.71
C CYS A 129 10.48 2.34 6.33
N LEU A 130 9.44 2.26 5.51
CA LEU A 130 9.53 1.66 4.18
C LEU A 130 10.38 2.48 3.22
N VAL A 131 10.10 3.78 3.11
CA VAL A 131 10.78 4.66 2.15
C VAL A 131 12.25 4.77 2.51
N VAL A 132 12.57 5.07 3.78
CA VAL A 132 13.95 5.25 4.21
C VAL A 132 14.72 3.93 4.13
N GLY A 133 14.17 2.83 4.63
CA GLY A 133 14.84 1.53 4.62
C GLY A 133 14.99 0.89 3.24
N SER A 134 14.04 1.13 2.32
CA SER A 134 14.19 0.70 0.92
C SER A 134 15.22 1.54 0.17
N ILE A 135 15.21 2.87 0.30
CA ILE A 135 16.22 3.76 -0.33
C ILE A 135 17.63 3.41 0.14
N LEU A 136 17.84 3.35 1.46
CA LEU A 136 19.16 3.07 2.02
C LEU A 136 19.66 1.65 1.68
N GLY A 137 18.74 0.71 1.44
CA GLY A 137 19.05 -0.65 1.01
C GLY A 137 19.37 -0.83 -0.49
N MET A 138 19.13 0.19 -1.32
CA MET A 138 19.31 0.12 -2.78
C MET A 138 20.68 0.64 -3.25
N ASN A 139 21.06 0.35 -4.51
CA ASN A 139 22.22 1.02 -5.13
C ASN A 139 21.86 2.46 -5.53
N GLY A 140 22.66 3.44 -5.09
CA GLY A 140 22.43 4.86 -5.37
C GLY A 140 22.38 5.22 -6.86
N LYS A 141 23.10 4.49 -7.73
CA LYS A 141 23.03 4.70 -9.20
C LYS A 141 21.68 4.27 -9.77
N MET A 142 21.18 3.11 -9.36
CA MET A 142 19.86 2.61 -9.79
C MET A 142 18.73 3.52 -9.30
N LEU A 143 18.89 4.12 -8.11
CA LEU A 143 17.94 5.07 -7.56
C LEU A 143 17.79 6.33 -8.44
N ILE A 144 18.92 6.98 -8.81
CA ILE A 144 18.91 8.16 -9.68
C ILE A 144 18.34 7.82 -11.07
N GLN A 145 18.81 6.72 -11.67
CA GLN A 145 18.29 6.27 -12.96
C GLN A 145 16.79 5.95 -12.92
N GLY A 146 16.33 5.36 -11.81
CA GLY A 146 14.92 5.07 -11.57
C GLY A 146 14.09 6.34 -11.56
N PHE A 147 14.44 7.32 -10.72
CA PHE A 147 13.68 8.57 -10.62
C PHE A 147 13.65 9.34 -11.94
N THR A 148 14.81 9.49 -12.58
CA THR A 148 14.92 10.24 -13.84
C THR A 148 14.12 9.60 -14.98
N ARG A 149 14.18 8.27 -15.15
CA ARG A 149 13.46 7.56 -16.22
C ARG A 149 11.95 7.50 -15.97
N MET A 150 11.53 7.49 -14.70
CA MET A 150 10.12 7.32 -14.32
C MET A 150 9.25 8.56 -14.58
N PHE A 151 9.84 9.76 -14.69
CA PHE A 151 9.08 10.97 -15.04
C PHE A 151 8.36 10.85 -16.39
N VAL A 152 8.98 10.21 -17.39
CA VAL A 152 8.41 10.09 -18.73
C VAL A 152 7.14 9.22 -18.74
N PRO A 153 7.14 7.97 -18.22
CA PRO A 153 5.91 7.19 -18.06
C PRO A 153 4.82 7.90 -17.26
N LEU A 154 5.17 8.68 -16.24
CA LEU A 154 4.21 9.39 -15.41
C LEU A 154 3.49 10.50 -16.19
N ILE A 155 4.24 11.33 -16.93
CA ILE A 155 3.67 12.42 -17.73
C ILE A 155 2.81 11.86 -18.87
N VAL A 156 3.34 10.90 -19.63
CA VAL A 156 2.62 10.28 -20.76
C VAL A 156 1.40 9.51 -20.26
N GLY A 157 1.52 8.82 -19.12
CA GLY A 157 0.41 8.13 -18.45
C GLY A 157 -0.69 9.09 -18.04
N THR A 158 -0.33 10.21 -17.42
CA THR A 158 -1.28 11.27 -17.02
C THR A 158 -2.04 11.83 -18.22
N ALA A 159 -1.31 12.28 -19.25
CA ALA A 159 -1.93 12.83 -20.46
C ALA A 159 -2.84 11.81 -21.16
N SER A 160 -2.38 10.57 -21.30
CA SER A 160 -3.15 9.50 -21.95
C SER A 160 -4.40 9.14 -21.15
N SER A 161 -4.31 9.10 -19.81
CA SER A 161 -5.44 8.79 -18.93
C SER A 161 -6.50 9.88 -18.97
N ILE A 162 -6.10 11.15 -19.09
CA ILE A 162 -7.02 12.27 -19.29
C ILE A 162 -7.75 12.12 -20.64
N ILE A 163 -7.03 11.87 -21.73
CA ILE A 163 -7.63 11.74 -23.07
C ILE A 163 -8.61 10.56 -23.13
N VAL A 164 -8.20 9.38 -22.66
CA VAL A 164 -9.05 8.19 -22.69
C VAL A 164 -10.20 8.33 -21.71
N GLY A 165 -9.98 8.87 -20.51
CA GLY A 165 -11.03 9.10 -19.52
C GLY A 165 -12.11 10.03 -20.05
N ILE A 166 -11.75 11.16 -20.65
CA ILE A 166 -12.70 12.09 -21.27
C ILE A 166 -13.44 11.41 -22.41
N GLY A 167 -12.73 10.68 -23.28
CA GLY A 167 -13.34 9.97 -24.41
C GLY A 167 -14.38 8.94 -23.95
N VAL A 168 -14.06 8.15 -22.93
CA VAL A 168 -14.99 7.16 -22.35
C VAL A 168 -16.16 7.85 -21.64
N GLY A 169 -15.89 8.93 -20.88
CA GLY A 169 -16.96 9.72 -20.25
C GLY A 169 -17.95 10.27 -21.26
N PHE A 170 -17.46 10.86 -22.35
CA PHE A 170 -18.29 11.37 -23.44
C PHE A 170 -19.14 10.28 -24.08
N LEU A 171 -18.59 9.07 -24.30
CA LEU A 171 -19.34 7.93 -24.84
C LEU A 171 -20.50 7.48 -23.93
N PHE A 172 -20.38 7.66 -22.62
CA PHE A 172 -21.44 7.39 -21.65
C PHE A 172 -22.33 8.61 -21.37
N GLY A 173 -22.17 9.71 -22.11
CA GLY A 173 -22.98 10.92 -21.99
C GLY A 173 -22.61 11.82 -20.80
N TYR A 174 -21.43 11.64 -20.21
CA TYR A 174 -20.93 12.53 -19.16
C TYR A 174 -20.36 13.81 -19.78
N ASP A 175 -20.59 14.92 -19.08
CA ASP A 175 -19.98 16.20 -19.44
C ASP A 175 -18.45 16.15 -19.30
N VAL A 176 -17.75 16.87 -20.19
CA VAL A 176 -16.28 16.89 -20.26
C VAL A 176 -15.67 17.51 -19.01
N MET A 177 -16.22 18.64 -18.53
CA MET A 177 -15.70 19.32 -17.33
C MET A 177 -15.97 18.48 -16.09
N HIS A 178 -17.17 17.91 -15.99
CA HIS A 178 -17.49 17.01 -14.88
C HIS A 178 -16.54 15.79 -14.86
N THR A 179 -16.36 15.14 -16.01
CA THR A 179 -15.49 13.96 -16.12
C THR A 179 -14.04 14.30 -15.76
N LEU A 180 -13.51 15.42 -16.25
CA LEU A 180 -12.15 15.83 -15.96
C LEU A 180 -11.96 16.17 -14.47
N PHE A 181 -12.74 17.12 -13.96
CA PHE A 181 -12.47 17.74 -12.66
C PHE A 181 -12.97 16.93 -11.46
N TYR A 182 -13.99 16.08 -11.63
CA TYR A 182 -14.63 15.33 -10.54
C TYR A 182 -14.41 13.82 -10.61
N ILE A 183 -13.91 13.28 -11.73
CA ILE A 183 -13.60 11.86 -11.87
C ILE A 183 -12.11 11.64 -12.12
N ILE A 184 -11.58 12.16 -13.23
CA ILE A 184 -10.20 11.88 -13.65
C ILE A 184 -9.19 12.49 -12.67
N VAL A 185 -9.26 13.81 -12.44
CA VAL A 185 -8.32 14.52 -11.57
C VAL A 185 -8.27 13.92 -10.16
N PRO A 186 -9.41 13.60 -9.50
CA PRO A 186 -9.38 12.90 -8.21
C PRO A 186 -8.70 11.53 -8.24
N ILE A 187 -8.84 10.76 -9.32
CA ILE A 187 -8.16 9.45 -9.46
C ILE A 187 -6.65 9.62 -9.51
N ILE A 188 -6.15 10.59 -10.28
CA ILE A 188 -4.71 10.84 -10.49
C ILE A 188 -4.15 11.99 -9.64
N GLY A 189 -4.89 12.42 -8.61
CA GLY A 189 -4.60 13.62 -7.83
C GLY A 189 -3.72 13.40 -6.61
N GLY A 190 -3.25 12.18 -6.34
CA GLY A 190 -2.40 11.89 -5.16
C GLY A 190 -3.17 11.58 -3.88
N GLY A 191 -4.44 11.17 -3.99
CA GLY A 191 -5.25 10.65 -2.88
C GLY A 191 -6.03 11.70 -2.09
N ILE A 192 -6.51 11.32 -0.91
CA ILE A 192 -7.38 12.18 -0.10
C ILE A 192 -6.60 13.36 0.49
N GLY A 193 -5.52 13.06 1.22
CA GLY A 193 -4.79 14.07 2.02
C GLY A 193 -4.07 15.14 1.19
N GLU A 194 -3.30 14.72 0.19
CA GLU A 194 -2.50 15.65 -0.65
C GLU A 194 -3.20 16.03 -1.96
N GLY A 195 -4.29 15.33 -2.29
CA GLY A 195 -4.99 15.50 -3.55
C GLY A 195 -6.33 16.20 -3.36
N ILE A 196 -7.34 15.41 -2.99
CA ILE A 196 -8.74 15.83 -2.89
C ILE A 196 -8.91 17.01 -1.93
N LEU A 197 -8.25 17.02 -0.77
CA LEU A 197 -8.38 18.11 0.20
C LEU A 197 -7.85 19.44 -0.38
N PRO A 198 -6.58 19.59 -0.82
CA PRO A 198 -6.15 20.81 -1.50
C PRO A 198 -6.97 21.18 -2.74
N LEU A 199 -7.38 20.19 -3.54
CA LEU A 199 -8.19 20.40 -4.74
C LEU A 199 -9.57 20.98 -4.39
N SER A 200 -10.22 20.45 -3.34
CA SER A 200 -11.53 20.93 -2.87
C SER A 200 -11.47 22.36 -2.34
N LEU A 201 -10.37 22.74 -1.67
CA LEU A 201 -10.15 24.12 -1.22
C LEU A 201 -9.94 25.06 -2.41
N ALA A 202 -9.17 24.63 -3.41
CA ALA A 202 -8.98 25.40 -4.64
C ALA A 202 -10.32 25.60 -5.37
N TYR A 203 -11.11 24.55 -5.55
CA TYR A 203 -12.40 24.62 -6.24
C TYR A 203 -13.40 25.47 -5.47
N SER A 204 -13.44 25.35 -4.13
CA SER A 204 -14.25 26.21 -3.25
C SER A 204 -13.92 27.69 -3.45
N SER A 205 -12.63 28.03 -3.53
CA SER A 205 -12.21 29.41 -3.77
C SER A 205 -12.56 29.95 -5.17
N ILE A 206 -12.70 29.07 -6.17
CA ILE A 206 -12.98 29.44 -7.56
C ILE A 206 -14.48 29.49 -7.84
N LEU A 207 -15.23 28.49 -7.35
CA LEU A 207 -16.64 28.26 -7.67
C LEU A 207 -17.60 28.78 -6.59
N GLY A 208 -17.12 29.11 -5.39
CA GLY A 208 -17.92 29.69 -4.30
C GLY A 208 -18.78 28.69 -3.51
N GLU A 209 -18.69 27.39 -3.80
CA GLU A 209 -19.31 26.33 -2.98
C GLU A 209 -18.41 25.90 -1.81
N SER A 210 -18.95 25.12 -0.86
CA SER A 210 -18.17 24.59 0.26
C SER A 210 -17.17 23.50 -0.18
N ALA A 211 -15.98 23.49 0.42
CA ALA A 211 -14.98 22.44 0.18
C ALA A 211 -15.54 21.03 0.49
N GLU A 212 -16.40 20.92 1.51
CA GLU A 212 -17.04 19.66 1.91
C GLU A 212 -17.92 19.06 0.79
N SER A 213 -18.63 19.90 0.04
CA SER A 213 -19.41 19.48 -1.14
C SER A 213 -18.51 18.80 -2.17
N PHE A 214 -17.38 19.44 -2.51
CA PHE A 214 -16.41 18.91 -3.46
C PHE A 214 -15.76 17.61 -2.98
N VAL A 215 -15.39 17.53 -1.70
CA VAL A 215 -14.82 16.31 -1.10
C VAL A 215 -15.78 15.13 -1.28
N GLY A 216 -17.08 15.31 -0.99
CA GLY A 216 -18.08 14.26 -1.13
C GLY A 216 -18.23 13.75 -2.57
N GLN A 217 -18.04 14.62 -3.56
CA GLN A 217 -18.12 14.25 -4.98
C GLN A 217 -16.85 13.55 -5.50
N MET A 218 -15.67 13.89 -4.97
CA MET A 218 -14.38 13.43 -5.49
C MET A 218 -13.88 12.13 -4.86
N ILE A 219 -14.20 11.87 -3.58
CA ILE A 219 -13.75 10.67 -2.87
C ILE A 219 -14.16 9.36 -3.58
N PRO A 220 -15.41 9.18 -4.05
CA PRO A 220 -15.83 7.95 -4.72
C PRO A 220 -14.95 7.59 -5.93
N ALA A 221 -14.60 8.57 -6.78
CA ALA A 221 -13.72 8.35 -7.92
C ALA A 221 -12.37 7.77 -7.49
N ALA A 222 -11.72 8.40 -6.50
CA ALA A 222 -10.41 7.98 -6.01
C ALA A 222 -10.45 6.59 -5.34
N VAL A 223 -11.53 6.27 -4.63
CA VAL A 223 -11.70 4.95 -4.02
C VAL A 223 -11.83 3.85 -5.08
N ILE A 224 -12.67 4.06 -6.09
CA ILE A 224 -12.84 3.09 -7.19
C ILE A 224 -11.54 2.98 -7.97
N GLY A 225 -10.91 4.11 -8.31
CA GLY A 225 -9.61 4.14 -8.98
C GLY A 225 -8.57 3.31 -8.23
N ASN A 226 -8.49 3.45 -6.91
CA ASN A 226 -7.59 2.66 -6.08
C ASN A 226 -7.93 1.17 -6.08
N ILE A 227 -9.20 0.78 -6.03
CA ILE A 227 -9.61 -0.64 -6.14
C ILE A 227 -9.16 -1.21 -7.50
N VAL A 228 -9.41 -0.49 -8.59
CA VAL A 228 -8.96 -0.91 -9.93
C VAL A 228 -7.44 -1.00 -9.97
N ALA A 229 -6.72 -0.03 -9.42
CA ALA A 229 -5.25 -0.01 -9.43
C ALA A 229 -4.65 -1.19 -8.65
N VAL A 230 -5.23 -1.53 -7.50
CA VAL A 230 -4.83 -2.70 -6.70
C VAL A 230 -5.01 -4.00 -7.49
N VAL A 231 -6.17 -4.18 -8.14
CA VAL A 231 -6.44 -5.36 -8.97
C VAL A 231 -5.52 -5.39 -10.18
N SER A 232 -5.35 -4.27 -10.88
CA SER A 232 -4.43 -4.15 -12.02
C SER A 232 -2.99 -4.49 -11.63
N ALA A 233 -2.50 -4.05 -10.47
CA ALA A 233 -1.16 -4.38 -10.01
C ALA A 233 -1.00 -5.86 -9.68
N GLY A 234 -2.01 -6.50 -9.08
CA GLY A 234 -2.05 -7.95 -8.90
C GLY A 234 -1.99 -8.72 -10.23
N LEU A 235 -2.74 -8.26 -11.24
CA LEU A 235 -2.69 -8.84 -12.60
C LEU A 235 -1.32 -8.65 -13.27
N MET A 236 -0.69 -7.48 -13.09
CA MET A 236 0.65 -7.20 -13.62
C MET A 236 1.72 -8.05 -12.93
N MET A 237 1.62 -8.27 -11.62
CA MET A 237 2.48 -9.23 -10.90
C MET A 237 2.37 -10.62 -11.53
N ARG A 238 1.16 -11.12 -11.75
CA ARG A 238 0.93 -12.43 -12.38
C ARG A 238 1.54 -12.51 -13.79
N LEU A 239 1.45 -11.43 -14.57
CA LEU A 239 2.10 -11.33 -15.88
C LEU A 239 3.63 -11.43 -15.76
N GLY A 240 4.23 -10.74 -14.77
CA GLY A 240 5.66 -10.80 -14.50
C GLY A 240 6.15 -12.15 -13.99
N GLU A 241 5.34 -12.87 -13.22
CA GLU A 241 5.64 -14.24 -12.78
C GLU A 241 5.63 -15.24 -13.94
N LYS A 242 4.70 -15.07 -14.90
CA LYS A 242 4.65 -15.88 -16.13
C LYS A 242 5.79 -15.55 -17.09
N ASN A 243 6.16 -14.28 -17.22
CA ASN A 243 7.23 -13.83 -18.10
C ASN A 243 8.27 -13.00 -17.33
N LYS A 244 9.29 -13.70 -16.83
CA LYS A 244 10.38 -13.10 -16.03
C LYS A 244 11.18 -12.04 -16.77
N ALA A 245 11.18 -12.00 -18.11
CA ALA A 245 11.88 -10.96 -18.86
C ALA A 245 11.19 -9.58 -18.74
N LEU A 246 9.91 -9.55 -18.36
CA LEU A 246 9.12 -8.34 -18.22
C LEU A 246 9.14 -7.75 -16.80
N SER A 247 9.60 -8.51 -15.80
CA SER A 247 9.65 -8.05 -14.41
C SER A 247 11.05 -8.10 -13.83
N GLY A 248 11.43 -7.04 -13.14
CA GLY A 248 12.65 -6.92 -12.35
C GLY A 248 12.49 -7.42 -10.91
N ASN A 249 11.33 -8.01 -10.59
CA ASN A 249 11.03 -8.55 -9.28
C ASN A 249 11.19 -7.59 -8.09
N GLY A 250 10.83 -6.31 -8.28
CA GLY A 250 11.08 -5.26 -7.28
C GLY A 250 12.23 -4.32 -7.63
N THR A 251 12.87 -4.54 -8.77
CA THR A 251 13.85 -3.63 -9.38
C THR A 251 13.24 -2.93 -10.60
N LEU A 252 13.32 -1.60 -10.63
CA LEU A 252 12.63 -0.79 -11.64
C LEU A 252 13.41 -0.65 -12.95
N VAL A 253 14.73 -0.42 -12.84
CA VAL A 253 15.63 -0.17 -13.97
C VAL A 253 16.46 -1.41 -14.27
N LYS A 254 16.63 -1.73 -15.54
CA LYS A 254 17.53 -2.81 -15.95
C LYS A 254 18.97 -2.37 -15.73
N SER A 255 19.73 -3.15 -14.97
CA SER A 255 21.15 -2.83 -14.77
C SER A 255 21.93 -3.05 -16.05
N ASP A 256 22.77 -2.08 -16.40
CA ASP A 256 23.61 -2.13 -17.61
C ASP A 256 24.88 -3.00 -17.42
N GLY A 257 25.03 -3.72 -16.29
CA GLY A 257 26.23 -4.53 -15.99
C GLY A 257 26.05 -5.67 -14.98
N LYS A 258 26.92 -6.69 -15.06
CA LYS A 258 26.95 -7.88 -14.19
C LYS A 258 27.30 -7.60 -12.72
N ASN A 259 27.92 -6.45 -12.41
CA ASN A 259 28.41 -6.13 -11.06
C ASN A 259 27.36 -5.55 -10.10
N ASP A 260 26.24 -5.04 -10.60
CA ASP A 260 25.19 -4.45 -9.74
C ASP A 260 24.26 -5.51 -9.15
N LEU A 261 24.00 -6.61 -9.88
CA LEU A 261 23.19 -7.74 -9.43
C LEU A 261 23.83 -8.51 -8.27
N THR A 262 25.16 -8.53 -8.20
CA THR A 262 25.93 -9.18 -7.13
C THR A 262 25.81 -8.46 -5.79
N ALA A 263 25.63 -7.13 -5.79
CA ALA A 263 25.49 -6.33 -4.56
C ALA A 263 24.11 -6.50 -3.89
N GLU A 264 23.03 -6.57 -4.67
CA GLU A 264 21.67 -6.82 -4.14
C GLU A 264 21.55 -8.21 -3.50
N THR A 265 22.15 -9.22 -4.13
CA THR A 265 22.14 -10.61 -3.62
C THR A 265 22.94 -10.79 -2.33
N GLN A 266 23.92 -9.91 -2.06
CA GLN A 266 24.72 -9.93 -0.83
C GLN A 266 23.99 -9.30 0.36
N ASN A 267 23.14 -8.29 0.14
CA ASN A 267 22.34 -7.67 1.20
C ASN A 267 21.30 -8.64 1.79
N GLU A 268 20.76 -9.59 1.02
CA GLU A 268 19.80 -10.59 1.52
C GLU A 268 20.42 -11.67 2.42
N LYS A 269 21.76 -11.83 2.42
CA LYS A 269 22.46 -12.87 3.19
C LYS A 269 23.12 -12.37 4.48
N LYS A 270 23.02 -11.09 4.80
CA LYS A 270 23.62 -10.54 6.02
C LYS A 270 22.84 -11.01 7.25
N PRO A 271 23.53 -11.38 8.35
CA PRO A 271 22.86 -11.77 9.58
C PRO A 271 22.04 -10.58 10.13
N ILE A 272 20.82 -10.87 10.56
CA ILE A 272 19.92 -9.86 11.14
C ILE A 272 20.46 -9.46 12.51
N ASP A 273 20.72 -8.16 12.68
CA ASP A 273 21.05 -7.55 13.97
C ASP A 273 19.87 -6.70 14.44
N PHE A 274 19.21 -7.14 15.53
CA PHE A 274 18.05 -6.45 16.10
C PHE A 274 18.39 -5.09 16.71
N GLY A 275 19.62 -4.89 17.20
CA GLY A 275 20.07 -3.59 17.71
C GLY A 275 20.15 -2.56 16.60
N LEU A 276 20.64 -2.97 15.42
CA LEU A 276 20.68 -2.09 14.24
C LEU A 276 19.28 -1.72 13.72
N MET A 277 18.27 -2.58 13.89
CA MET A 277 16.88 -2.22 13.56
C MET A 277 16.37 -1.05 14.41
N GLY A 278 16.76 -0.98 15.68
CA GLY A 278 16.45 0.16 16.55
C GLY A 278 17.05 1.47 16.05
N ALA A 279 18.31 1.43 15.59
CA ALA A 279 18.93 2.58 14.92
C ALA A 279 18.21 2.96 13.63
N GLY A 280 17.82 1.95 12.83
CA GLY A 280 17.00 2.14 11.63
C GLY A 280 15.67 2.87 11.91
N LEU A 281 15.04 2.58 13.05
CA LEU A 281 13.78 3.23 13.46
C LEU A 281 14.01 4.70 13.78
N LEU A 282 15.07 5.00 14.53
CA LEU A 282 15.45 6.38 14.84
C LEU A 282 15.75 7.16 13.55
N ILE A 283 16.47 6.56 12.60
CA ILE A 283 16.79 7.18 11.30
C ILE A 283 15.50 7.48 10.51
N ALA A 284 14.60 6.52 10.39
CA ALA A 284 13.32 6.70 9.69
C ALA A 284 12.48 7.82 10.30
N CYS A 285 12.34 7.86 11.64
CA CYS A 285 11.64 8.92 12.36
C CYS A 285 12.32 10.28 12.15
N SER A 286 13.65 10.33 12.25
CA SER A 286 14.41 11.58 12.12
C SER A 286 14.29 12.17 10.71
N PHE A 287 14.34 11.34 9.68
CA PHE A 287 14.20 11.80 8.30
C PHE A 287 12.79 12.31 8.01
N PHE A 288 11.77 11.68 8.58
CA PHE A 288 10.39 12.18 8.48
C PHE A 288 10.21 13.52 9.19
N ILE A 289 10.71 13.66 10.43
CA ILE A 289 10.68 14.91 11.19
C ILE A 289 11.44 16.01 10.45
N PHE A 290 12.61 15.70 9.89
CA PHE A 290 13.37 16.64 9.08
C PHE A 290 12.57 17.08 7.84
N GLY A 291 11.91 16.14 7.16
CA GLY A 291 11.03 16.45 6.03
C GLY A 291 9.95 17.48 6.39
N GLY A 292 9.23 17.25 7.48
CA GLY A 292 8.20 18.18 7.96
C GLY A 292 8.76 19.52 8.46
N LEU A 293 9.96 19.53 9.05
CA LEU A 293 10.63 20.77 9.43
C LEU A 293 11.02 21.61 8.19
N ALA A 294 11.61 20.96 7.19
CA ALA A 294 12.05 21.59 5.96
C ALA A 294 10.88 22.06 5.09
N GLU A 295 9.75 21.36 5.11
CA GLU A 295 8.52 21.75 4.43
C GLU A 295 8.08 23.18 4.80
N LYS A 296 8.21 23.58 6.07
CA LYS A 296 7.88 24.93 6.54
C LYS A 296 8.68 26.04 5.83
N PHE A 297 9.89 25.73 5.37
CA PHE A 297 10.78 26.70 4.72
C PHE A 297 10.78 26.59 3.20
N ILE A 298 10.60 25.38 2.66
CA ILE A 298 10.74 25.08 1.24
C ILE A 298 9.37 25.05 0.53
N GLY A 299 8.27 24.81 1.25
CA GLY A 299 6.91 24.71 0.70
C GLY A 299 6.66 23.45 -0.13
N ILE A 300 7.54 22.45 -0.04
CA ILE A 300 7.39 21.12 -0.67
C ILE A 300 6.91 20.13 0.40
N PRO A 301 5.98 19.20 0.08
CA PRO A 301 5.48 18.24 1.06
C PRO A 301 6.60 17.44 1.75
N GLY A 302 6.54 17.35 3.08
CA GLY A 302 7.57 16.73 3.91
C GLY A 302 7.97 15.31 3.50
N PRO A 303 7.04 14.41 3.12
CA PRO A 303 7.38 13.09 2.60
C PRO A 303 8.24 13.11 1.32
N VAL A 304 8.09 14.12 0.45
CA VAL A 304 8.93 14.29 -0.74
C VAL A 304 10.34 14.71 -0.32
N ILE A 305 10.44 15.66 0.60
CA ILE A 305 11.74 16.10 1.14
C ILE A 305 12.46 14.92 1.83
N MET A 306 11.73 14.08 2.57
CA MET A 306 12.26 12.85 3.18
C MET A 306 12.87 11.92 2.12
N ILE A 307 12.22 11.71 0.97
CA ILE A 307 12.74 10.90 -0.14
C ILE A 307 14.02 11.53 -0.71
N LEU A 308 14.00 12.84 -0.98
CA LEU A 308 15.14 13.56 -1.51
C LEU A 308 16.34 13.51 -0.56
N LEU A 309 16.11 13.69 0.74
CA LEU A 309 17.14 13.58 1.78
C LEU A 309 17.74 12.17 1.82
N ALA A 310 16.89 11.14 1.89
CA ALA A 310 17.37 9.76 1.93
C ALA A 310 18.17 9.40 0.69
N THR A 311 17.70 9.85 -0.48
CA THR A 311 18.37 9.68 -1.77
C THR A 311 19.72 10.39 -1.77
N PHE A 312 19.77 11.64 -1.34
CA PHE A 312 20.99 12.44 -1.26
C PHE A 312 22.03 11.78 -0.36
N ILE A 313 21.64 11.39 0.85
CA ILE A 313 22.52 10.69 1.81
C ILE A 313 23.06 9.39 1.21
N LYS A 314 22.21 8.62 0.53
CA LYS A 314 22.59 7.37 -0.09
C LYS A 314 23.56 7.57 -1.27
N CYS A 315 23.28 8.54 -2.14
CA CYS A 315 24.09 8.81 -3.32
C CYS A 315 25.49 9.35 -2.96
N LEU A 316 25.58 10.14 -1.91
CA LEU A 316 26.85 10.66 -1.39
C LEU A 316 27.57 9.70 -0.44
N GLN A 317 26.98 8.54 -0.13
CA GLN A 317 27.52 7.54 0.81
C GLN A 317 27.88 8.15 2.18
N LEU A 318 27.07 9.11 2.66
CA LEU A 318 27.32 9.82 3.93
C LEU A 318 27.04 8.95 5.16
N MET A 319 26.21 7.92 5.02
CA MET A 319 25.79 7.07 6.12
C MET A 319 26.66 5.80 6.21
N PRO A 320 27.14 5.41 7.40
CA PRO A 320 27.85 4.14 7.56
C PRO A 320 26.98 2.94 7.16
N GLN A 321 27.56 1.98 6.44
CA GLN A 321 26.83 0.83 5.88
C GLN A 321 26.03 0.04 6.94
N LYS A 322 26.53 -0.07 8.17
CA LYS A 322 25.79 -0.73 9.27
C LYS A 322 24.45 -0.06 9.59
N MET A 323 24.37 1.26 9.46
CA MET A 323 23.14 2.01 9.71
C MET A 323 22.16 1.85 8.55
N GLU A 324 22.67 1.80 7.31
CA GLU A 324 21.87 1.47 6.12
C GLU A 324 21.27 0.06 6.23
N ASP A 325 22.08 -0.93 6.64
CA ASP A 325 21.64 -2.30 6.87
C ASP A 325 20.57 -2.36 7.97
N GLY A 326 20.74 -1.62 9.06
CA GLY A 326 19.75 -1.50 10.14
C GLY A 326 18.40 -0.94 9.68
N ALA A 327 18.42 0.15 8.90
CA ALA A 327 17.22 0.72 8.30
C ALA A 327 16.57 -0.27 7.30
N HIS A 328 17.36 -1.00 6.53
CA HIS A 328 16.86 -2.02 5.61
C HIS A 328 16.21 -3.21 6.33
N HIS A 329 16.82 -3.71 7.40
CA HIS A 329 16.26 -4.78 8.23
C HIS A 329 14.92 -4.34 8.85
N LEU A 330 14.84 -3.11 9.35
CA LEU A 330 13.58 -2.57 9.86
C LEU A 330 12.51 -2.51 8.77
N TYR A 331 12.86 -2.01 7.57
CA TYR A 331 11.95 -2.02 6.43
C TYR A 331 11.40 -3.42 6.16
N LYS A 332 12.28 -4.44 6.07
CA LYS A 332 11.86 -5.83 5.82
C LYS A 332 10.92 -6.36 6.90
N PHE A 333 11.21 -6.08 8.18
CA PHE A 333 10.33 -6.47 9.28
C PHE A 333 8.95 -5.82 9.17
N VAL A 334 8.91 -4.50 8.98
CA VAL A 334 7.66 -3.72 8.89
C VAL A 334 6.83 -4.17 7.69
N SER A 335 7.44 -4.31 6.50
CA SER A 335 6.73 -4.69 5.27
C SER A 335 6.30 -6.15 5.23
N THR A 336 6.84 -7.03 6.07
CA THR A 336 6.43 -8.44 6.12
C THR A 336 5.41 -8.70 7.23
N SER A 337 5.49 -7.97 8.34
CA SER A 337 4.69 -8.24 9.53
C SER A 337 3.48 -7.31 9.66
N LEU A 338 3.61 -6.05 9.24
CA LEU A 338 2.63 -5.00 9.54
C LEU A 338 1.81 -4.54 8.33
N THR A 339 2.09 -5.06 7.14
CA THR A 339 1.37 -4.72 5.91
C THR A 339 -0.11 -5.08 5.95
N TRP A 340 -0.46 -6.33 6.25
CA TRP A 340 -1.87 -6.75 6.32
C TRP A 340 -2.62 -6.08 7.46
N PRO A 341 -2.05 -5.95 8.67
CA PRO A 341 -2.63 -5.12 9.71
C PRO A 341 -2.89 -3.68 9.25
N LEU A 342 -1.92 -3.05 8.59
CA LEU A 342 -2.12 -1.70 8.06
C LEU A 342 -3.27 -1.65 7.04
N MET A 343 -3.37 -2.62 6.12
CA MET A 343 -4.47 -2.69 5.15
C MET A 343 -5.85 -2.74 5.82
N VAL A 344 -5.97 -3.43 6.95
CA VAL A 344 -7.20 -3.43 7.76
C VAL A 344 -7.52 -2.04 8.26
N GLY A 345 -6.56 -1.36 8.88
CA GLY A 345 -6.73 0.02 9.33
C GLY A 345 -7.11 0.97 8.18
N LEU A 346 -6.55 0.75 6.99
CA LEU A 346 -6.90 1.52 5.79
C LEU A 346 -8.34 1.26 5.35
N GLY A 347 -8.74 0.00 5.23
CA GLY A 347 -10.08 -0.40 4.84
C GLY A 347 -11.15 0.16 5.78
N MET A 348 -10.89 0.12 7.09
CA MET A 348 -11.85 0.59 8.11
C MET A 348 -12.06 2.11 8.11
N LEU A 349 -11.05 2.90 7.73
CA LEU A 349 -11.05 4.35 7.99
C LEU A 349 -10.98 5.25 6.75
N TYR A 350 -10.49 4.72 5.62
CA TYR A 350 -10.21 5.52 4.43
C TYR A 350 -11.04 5.11 3.21
N ILE A 351 -11.90 4.08 3.35
CA ILE A 351 -12.79 3.61 2.28
C ILE A 351 -14.24 3.81 2.75
N PRO A 352 -14.84 4.98 2.48
CA PRO A 352 -16.22 5.26 2.83
C PRO A 352 -17.16 4.63 1.80
N LEU A 353 -17.46 3.33 1.96
CA LEU A 353 -18.35 2.62 1.04
C LEU A 353 -19.76 3.23 0.98
N GLU A 354 -20.20 3.92 2.03
CA GLU A 354 -21.49 4.59 2.03
C GLU A 354 -21.58 5.67 0.93
N ASP A 355 -20.52 6.48 0.78
CA ASP A 355 -20.47 7.53 -0.25
C ASP A 355 -20.24 6.93 -1.65
N VAL A 356 -19.47 5.84 -1.73
CA VAL A 356 -19.23 5.12 -2.98
C VAL A 356 -20.55 4.56 -3.52
N VAL A 357 -21.34 3.84 -2.71
CA VAL A 357 -22.58 3.20 -3.18
C VAL A 357 -23.62 4.23 -3.64
N LYS A 358 -23.62 5.45 -3.08
CA LYS A 358 -24.56 6.51 -3.47
C LYS A 358 -24.30 7.09 -4.86
N ILE A 359 -23.03 7.11 -5.31
CA ILE A 359 -22.61 7.82 -6.54
C ILE A 359 -22.29 6.83 -7.67
N VAL A 360 -21.96 5.59 -7.35
CA VAL A 360 -21.50 4.61 -8.34
C VAL A 360 -22.62 4.11 -9.24
N THR A 361 -22.50 4.45 -10.52
CA THR A 361 -23.19 3.79 -11.63
C THR A 361 -22.24 2.89 -12.40
N PRO A 362 -22.74 1.90 -13.18
CA PRO A 362 -21.88 1.09 -14.04
C PRO A 362 -21.03 1.92 -15.01
N ALA A 363 -21.62 2.99 -15.58
CA ALA A 363 -20.90 3.93 -16.43
C ALA A 363 -19.76 4.62 -15.68
N TYR A 364 -20.02 5.12 -14.47
CA TYR A 364 -19.03 5.76 -13.61
C TYR A 364 -17.85 4.82 -13.30
N ALA A 365 -18.14 3.57 -12.95
CA ALA A 365 -17.12 2.57 -12.68
C ALA A 365 -16.26 2.26 -13.91
N ILE A 366 -16.86 2.21 -15.10
CA ILE A 366 -16.14 2.01 -16.37
C ILE A 366 -15.22 3.19 -16.69
N ILE A 367 -15.67 4.43 -16.47
CA ILE A 367 -14.84 5.63 -16.63
C ILE A 367 -13.65 5.58 -15.67
N CYS A 368 -13.88 5.28 -14.39
CA CYS A 368 -12.79 5.13 -13.42
C CYS A 368 -11.80 4.03 -13.85
N ALA A 369 -12.31 2.88 -14.29
CA ALA A 369 -11.48 1.78 -14.73
C ALA A 369 -10.66 2.12 -15.97
N SER A 370 -11.22 2.87 -16.94
CA SER A 370 -10.51 3.25 -18.15
C SER A 370 -9.31 4.14 -17.85
N VAL A 371 -9.46 5.13 -16.96
CA VAL A 371 -8.38 6.02 -16.50
C VAL A 371 -7.23 5.20 -15.93
N VAL A 372 -7.52 4.29 -14.99
CA VAL A 372 -6.48 3.49 -14.31
C VAL A 372 -5.82 2.49 -15.25
N ILE A 373 -6.60 1.80 -16.08
CA ILE A 373 -6.06 0.83 -17.05
C ILE A 373 -5.16 1.55 -18.05
N THR A 374 -5.53 2.74 -18.51
CA THR A 374 -4.68 3.56 -19.39
C THR A 374 -3.41 4.00 -18.68
N MET A 375 -3.47 4.42 -17.41
CA MET A 375 -2.29 4.77 -16.62
C MET A 375 -1.31 3.60 -16.52
N VAL A 376 -1.80 2.42 -16.11
CA VAL A 376 -1.00 1.19 -15.99
C VAL A 376 -0.43 0.76 -17.34
N SER A 377 -1.24 0.81 -18.40
CA SER A 377 -0.82 0.42 -19.76
C SER A 377 0.25 1.36 -20.29
N SER A 378 0.12 2.67 -20.09
CA SER A 378 1.13 3.65 -20.45
C SER A 378 2.45 3.38 -19.71
N GLY A 379 2.39 3.12 -18.40
CA GLY A 379 3.55 2.71 -17.62
C GLY A 379 4.26 1.48 -18.19
N TYR A 380 3.51 0.48 -18.66
CA TYR A 380 4.06 -0.72 -19.30
C TYR A 380 4.78 -0.40 -20.62
N PHE A 381 4.11 0.27 -21.55
CA PHE A 381 4.65 0.53 -22.88
C PHE A 381 5.77 1.58 -22.86
N VAL A 382 5.55 2.70 -22.18
CA VAL A 382 6.53 3.79 -22.08
C VAL A 382 7.71 3.37 -21.21
N GLY A 383 7.47 2.64 -20.11
CA GLY A 383 8.54 2.08 -19.29
C GLY A 383 9.47 1.16 -20.08
N LYS A 384 8.92 0.36 -21.01
CA LYS A 384 9.72 -0.47 -21.92
C LYS A 384 10.63 0.38 -22.82
N LEU A 385 10.13 1.49 -23.34
CA LEU A 385 10.90 2.43 -24.16
C LEU A 385 12.02 3.13 -23.36
N MET A 386 11.77 3.38 -22.07
CA MET A 386 12.74 3.97 -21.14
C MET A 386 13.73 2.94 -20.55
N ASN A 387 13.80 1.73 -21.12
CA ASN A 387 14.68 0.65 -20.67
C ASN A 387 14.47 0.27 -19.18
N MET A 388 13.21 0.31 -18.73
CA MET A 388 12.77 -0.17 -17.42
C MET A 388 12.18 -1.57 -17.54
N TYR A 389 11.93 -2.24 -16.42
CA TYR A 389 11.12 -3.47 -16.41
C TYR A 389 9.65 -3.09 -16.60
N PRO A 390 8.99 -3.50 -17.70
CA PRO A 390 7.64 -3.01 -18.04
C PRO A 390 6.59 -3.29 -16.97
N VAL A 391 6.65 -4.45 -16.30
CA VAL A 391 5.69 -4.81 -15.24
C VAL A 391 5.87 -3.89 -14.02
N ASP A 392 7.10 -3.72 -13.54
CA ASP A 392 7.41 -2.92 -12.37
C ASP A 392 7.16 -1.42 -12.64
N ALA A 393 7.46 -0.95 -13.86
CA ALA A 393 7.11 0.40 -14.31
C ALA A 393 5.59 0.61 -14.34
N ALA A 394 4.82 -0.34 -14.86
CA ALA A 394 3.37 -0.24 -14.89
C ALA A 394 2.74 -0.19 -13.48
N ILE A 395 3.26 -0.99 -12.55
CA ILE A 395 2.80 -1.00 -11.15
C ILE A 395 3.10 0.35 -10.49
N VAL A 396 4.32 0.87 -10.66
CA VAL A 396 4.74 2.16 -10.09
C VAL A 396 3.96 3.32 -10.70
N THR A 397 3.76 3.35 -12.03
CA THR A 397 2.92 4.36 -12.68
C THR A 397 1.46 4.23 -12.22
N GLY A 398 0.95 3.01 -12.04
CA GLY A 398 -0.39 2.76 -11.50
C GLY A 398 -0.60 3.27 -10.06
N CYS A 399 0.48 3.41 -9.27
CA CYS A 399 0.40 4.03 -7.94
C CYS A 399 -0.08 5.49 -8.00
N HIS A 400 0.17 6.18 -9.11
CA HIS A 400 -0.34 7.53 -9.34
C HIS A 400 -1.88 7.60 -9.30
N SER A 401 -2.57 6.48 -9.57
CA SER A 401 -4.03 6.33 -9.47
C SER A 401 -4.53 5.85 -8.10
N GLY A 402 -3.65 5.75 -7.11
CA GLY A 402 -3.97 5.28 -5.76
C GLY A 402 -4.48 6.38 -4.82
N LEU A 403 -4.98 5.98 -3.65
CA LEU A 403 -5.39 6.88 -2.56
C LEU A 403 -4.21 7.57 -1.86
N GLY A 404 -3.23 8.09 -2.59
CA GLY A 404 -2.03 8.66 -1.99
C GLY A 404 -1.12 7.58 -1.44
N GLY A 405 -0.36 7.88 -0.37
CA GLY A 405 0.54 6.89 0.21
C GLY A 405 -0.14 5.63 0.74
N THR A 406 -1.42 5.69 1.12
CA THR A 406 -2.19 4.51 1.49
C THR A 406 -2.46 3.60 0.28
N GLY A 407 -2.75 4.22 -0.87
CA GLY A 407 -2.93 3.53 -2.14
C GLY A 407 -1.65 2.87 -2.61
N ASP A 408 -0.52 3.58 -2.54
CA ASP A 408 0.80 3.01 -2.87
C ASP A 408 1.06 1.73 -2.10
N VAL A 409 0.82 1.72 -0.78
CA VAL A 409 1.00 0.52 0.02
C VAL A 409 0.05 -0.59 -0.45
N ALA A 410 -1.23 -0.30 -0.70
CA ALA A 410 -2.17 -1.32 -1.17
C ALA A 410 -1.76 -1.93 -2.53
N ILE A 411 -1.39 -1.09 -3.49
CA ILE A 411 -1.00 -1.45 -4.86
C ILE A 411 0.31 -2.26 -4.85
N LEU A 412 1.32 -1.81 -4.10
CA LEU A 412 2.61 -2.50 -3.99
C LEU A 412 2.48 -3.80 -3.17
N SER A 413 1.59 -3.87 -2.19
CA SER A 413 1.34 -5.09 -1.42
C SER A 413 0.63 -6.15 -2.27
N ALA A 414 -0.35 -5.73 -3.08
CA ALA A 414 -1.05 -6.60 -4.01
C ALA A 414 -0.13 -7.21 -5.07
N SER A 415 0.89 -6.47 -5.48
CA SER A 415 1.90 -6.92 -6.45
C SER A 415 3.17 -7.52 -5.85
N ARG A 416 3.30 -7.54 -4.50
CA ARG A 416 4.51 -7.99 -3.78
C ARG A 416 5.77 -7.23 -4.20
N ARG A 417 5.66 -5.90 -4.30
CA ARG A 417 6.70 -4.97 -4.78
C ARG A 417 6.98 -3.82 -3.80
N MET A 418 6.94 -4.08 -2.49
CA MET A 418 7.18 -3.06 -1.47
C MET A 418 8.54 -2.35 -1.58
N SER A 419 9.52 -2.94 -2.28
CA SER A 419 10.81 -2.30 -2.58
C SER A 419 10.67 -1.08 -3.49
N LEU A 420 9.58 -0.98 -4.26
CA LEU A 420 9.32 0.13 -5.17
C LEU A 420 8.63 1.32 -4.48
N MET A 421 8.41 1.27 -3.16
CA MET A 421 7.77 2.33 -2.37
C MET A 421 8.35 3.74 -2.63
N PRO A 422 9.68 3.93 -2.73
CA PRO A 422 10.25 5.26 -2.99
C PRO A 422 9.78 5.84 -4.33
N PHE A 423 9.74 5.00 -5.37
CA PHE A 423 9.30 5.39 -6.70
C PHE A 423 7.79 5.65 -6.70
N ALA A 424 6.99 4.78 -6.07
CA ALA A 424 5.55 5.00 -5.93
C ALA A 424 5.23 6.33 -5.24
N GLN A 425 5.90 6.65 -4.13
CA GLN A 425 5.70 7.93 -3.44
C GLN A 425 6.07 9.13 -4.30
N VAL A 426 7.13 9.04 -5.11
CA VAL A 426 7.46 10.11 -6.06
C VAL A 426 6.36 10.27 -7.11
N ALA A 427 5.87 9.18 -7.70
CA ALA A 427 4.75 9.21 -8.64
C ALA A 427 3.53 9.89 -8.02
N THR A 428 3.16 9.45 -6.83
CA THR A 428 1.92 9.82 -6.18
C THR A 428 1.97 11.24 -5.61
N ARG A 429 3.06 11.63 -4.96
CA ARG A 429 3.18 12.96 -4.34
C ARG A 429 3.52 14.04 -5.36
N ILE A 430 4.58 13.86 -6.17
CA ILE A 430 4.99 14.87 -7.15
C ILE A 430 4.01 14.90 -8.31
N GLY A 431 3.64 13.73 -8.85
CA GLY A 431 2.63 13.64 -9.90
C GLY A 431 1.28 14.19 -9.41
N GLY A 432 0.83 13.77 -8.23
CA GLY A 432 -0.46 14.20 -7.67
C GLY A 432 -0.56 15.70 -7.47
N VAL A 433 0.43 16.31 -6.81
CA VAL A 433 0.50 17.77 -6.62
C VAL A 433 0.53 18.50 -7.97
N SER A 434 1.28 17.99 -8.95
CA SER A 434 1.31 18.57 -10.30
C SER A 434 -0.06 18.53 -10.97
N THR A 435 -0.78 17.40 -10.86
CA THR A 435 -2.15 17.24 -11.37
C THR A 435 -3.12 18.19 -10.68
N VAL A 436 -3.08 18.33 -9.36
CA VAL A 436 -3.95 19.23 -8.58
C VAL A 436 -3.72 20.68 -8.96
N ILE A 437 -2.46 21.12 -9.03
CA ILE A 437 -2.12 22.49 -9.44
C ILE A 437 -2.59 22.73 -10.87
N GLY A 438 -2.31 21.81 -11.79
CA GLY A 438 -2.73 21.92 -13.19
C GLY A 438 -4.25 22.01 -13.33
N ALA A 439 -5.00 21.17 -12.63
CA ALA A 439 -6.46 21.18 -12.63
C ALA A 439 -7.03 22.48 -12.04
N SER A 440 -6.47 22.96 -10.92
CA SER A 440 -6.91 24.20 -10.28
C SER A 440 -6.69 25.42 -11.16
N LEU A 441 -5.53 25.50 -11.83
CA LEU A 441 -5.24 26.57 -12.79
C LEU A 441 -6.16 26.50 -14.00
N LEU A 442 -6.38 25.30 -14.54
CA LEU A 442 -7.27 25.10 -15.68
C LEU A 442 -8.71 25.49 -15.34
N LEU A 443 -9.21 25.10 -14.16
CA LEU A 443 -10.56 25.46 -13.71
C LEU A 443 -10.72 26.98 -13.54
N LYS A 444 -9.68 27.65 -13.05
CA LYS A 444 -9.66 29.12 -12.92
C LYS A 444 -9.62 29.85 -14.26
N LEU A 445 -9.10 29.22 -15.32
CA LEU A 445 -9.07 29.80 -16.66
C LEU A 445 -10.39 29.61 -17.41
N LEU A 446 -11.17 28.60 -17.04
CA LEU A 446 -12.43 28.24 -17.70
C LEU A 446 -13.67 28.88 -17.05
N ASN A 447 -13.50 29.52 -15.89
CA ASN A 447 -14.50 30.35 -15.21
C ASN A 447 -14.01 31.80 -15.19
#